data_AF-A0A068B5D8-F1
#
_entry.id   AF-A0A068B5D8-F1
#
_cell.length_a   1.000
_cell.length_b   1.000
_cell.length_c   1.000
_cell.angle_alpha   90.00
_cell.angle_beta   90.00
_cell.angle_gamma   90.00
#
_symmetry.space_group_name_H-M   'P 1'
#
loop_
_entity.id
_entity.type
_entity.pdbx_description
1 polymer ?
#
loop_
_entity_poly.entity_id
_entity_poly.type
_entity_poly.pdbx_seq_one_letter_code
_entity_poly.pdbx_strand_id
1 'polypeptide(L)'
;KEYVSIGYKSKILPLPGDVDVICGGPPCQGISGFNRFRNKENPLDDDKNKQLIIFMDIVAFLKPKFVLMENVVDIVKFAGG
;
A
#
# COMPACT_ATOMS: atom_id res chain seq x y z
N LYS A 1 -13.24 14.11 9.15
CA LYS A 1 -14.53 14.24 8.44
C LYS A 1 -14.62 15.56 7.68
N GLU A 2 -14.35 16.70 8.32
CA GLU A 2 -14.37 18.01 7.67
C GLU A 2 -13.43 18.13 6.46
N TYR A 3 -12.18 17.66 6.58
CA TYR A 3 -11.22 17.61 5.45
C TYR A 3 -11.77 16.85 4.23
N VAL A 4 -12.45 15.72 4.45
CA VAL A 4 -13.01 14.90 3.37
C VAL A 4 -14.19 15.63 2.71
N SER A 5 -15.09 16.21 3.52
CA SER A 5 -16.25 16.95 3.01
C SER A 5 -15.86 18.22 2.24
N ILE A 6 -14.87 18.96 2.74
CA ILE A 6 -14.31 20.11 2.04
C ILE A 6 -13.63 19.63 0.76
N GLY A 7 -12.77 18.62 0.86
CA GLY A 7 -11.97 18.14 -0.24
C GLY A 7 -12.80 17.59 -1.41
N TYR A 8 -13.94 16.96 -1.11
CA TYR A 8 -14.91 16.54 -2.10
C TYR A 8 -15.58 17.74 -2.80
N LYS A 9 -16.03 18.75 -2.03
CA LYS A 9 -16.66 19.96 -2.59
C LYS A 9 -15.70 20.78 -3.45
N SER A 10 -14.43 20.86 -3.07
CA SER A 10 -13.40 21.59 -3.80
C SER A 10 -12.69 20.77 -4.87
N LYS A 11 -13.08 19.50 -5.09
CA LYS A 11 -12.47 18.58 -6.07
C LYS A 11 -10.95 18.42 -5.94
N ILE A 12 -10.43 18.50 -4.71
CA ILE A 12 -8.99 18.31 -4.44
C ILE A 12 -8.64 16.86 -4.09
N LEU A 13 -9.64 16.01 -3.85
CA LEU A 13 -9.46 14.58 -3.58
C LEU A 13 -9.80 13.77 -4.83
N PRO A 14 -8.99 12.76 -5.19
CA PRO A 14 -9.24 11.92 -6.34
C PRO A 14 -10.45 11.01 -6.13
N LEU A 15 -11.28 10.88 -7.17
CA LEU A 15 -12.35 9.89 -7.25
C LEU A 15 -11.95 8.72 -8.16
N PRO A 16 -12.66 7.58 -8.09
CA PRO A 16 -12.44 6.49 -9.04
C PRO A 16 -12.58 6.98 -10.49
N GLY A 17 -11.55 6.74 -11.31
CA GLY A 17 -11.47 7.21 -12.69
C GLY A 17 -10.73 8.54 -12.89
N ASP A 18 -10.42 9.29 -11.83
CA ASP A 18 -9.64 10.54 -11.93
C ASP A 18 -8.13 10.30 -12.02
N VAL A 19 -7.68 9.11 -11.60
CA VAL A 19 -6.26 8.80 -11.44
C VAL A 19 -5.80 7.89 -12.56
N ASP A 20 -4.85 8.35 -13.38
CA ASP A 20 -4.24 7.52 -14.42
C ASP A 20 -3.13 6.60 -13.86
N VAL A 21 -2.36 7.08 -12.89
CA VAL A 21 -1.17 6.38 -12.36
C VAL A 21 -1.12 6.48 -10.84
N ILE A 22 -0.81 5.37 -10.18
CA ILE A 22 -0.46 5.33 -8.76
C ILE A 22 0.98 4.83 -8.62
N CYS A 23 1.82 5.57 -7.90
CA CYS A 23 3.15 5.11 -7.49
C CYS A 23 3.28 5.12 -5.96
N GLY A 24 3.98 4.14 -5.40
CA GLY A 24 4.23 4.12 -3.96
C GLY A 24 5.22 3.05 -3.53
N GLY A 25 5.88 3.30 -2.41
CA GLY A 25 6.77 2.34 -1.76
C GLY A 25 6.23 1.98 -0.38
N PRO A 26 5.20 1.11 -0.27
CA PRO A 26 4.59 0.79 1.02
C PRO A 26 5.65 0.18 1.96
N PRO A 27 5.92 0.79 3.12
CA PRO A 27 6.97 0.32 4.01
C PRO A 27 6.61 -1.05 4.58
N CYS A 28 7.59 -1.94 4.55
CA CYS A 28 7.48 -3.32 5.02
C CYS A 28 8.51 -3.57 6.13
N GLN A 29 8.33 -2.91 7.28
CA GLN A 29 9.29 -2.96 8.38
C GLN A 29 9.37 -4.34 9.07
N GLY A 30 8.37 -5.20 8.87
CA GLY A 30 8.38 -6.58 9.35
C GLY A 30 9.31 -7.50 8.55
N ILE A 31 9.73 -7.09 7.34
CA ILE A 31 10.37 -7.97 6.35
C ILE A 31 11.91 -7.79 6.32
N SER A 32 12.42 -6.67 6.84
CA SER A 32 13.86 -6.36 6.89
C SER A 32 14.50 -6.66 8.26
N GLY A 33 15.72 -7.20 8.28
CA GLY A 33 16.54 -7.36 9.49
C GLY A 33 16.00 -8.38 10.50
N PHE A 34 15.87 -7.97 11.77
CA PHE A 34 15.52 -8.82 12.92
C PHE A 34 14.07 -9.36 12.95
N ASN A 35 13.15 -8.83 12.12
CA ASN A 35 11.72 -9.20 12.17
C ASN A 35 11.31 -10.27 11.15
N ARG A 36 12.20 -10.67 10.22
CA ARG A 36 11.96 -11.57 9.08
C ARG A 36 11.34 -12.94 9.43
N PHE A 37 11.38 -13.35 10.69
CA PHE A 37 10.94 -14.67 11.16
C PHE A 37 9.94 -14.63 12.33
N ARG A 38 9.42 -13.46 12.71
CA ARG A 38 8.51 -13.35 13.87
C ARG A 38 7.11 -13.87 13.60
N ASN A 39 6.60 -13.75 12.38
CA ASN A 39 5.31 -14.30 11.99
C ASN A 39 5.38 -14.85 10.56
N LYS A 40 5.87 -16.09 10.43
CA LYS A 40 6.04 -16.78 9.14
C LYS A 40 4.71 -17.22 8.53
N GLU A 41 3.70 -17.48 9.36
CA GLU A 41 2.41 -18.02 8.92
C GLU A 41 1.47 -16.93 8.41
N ASN A 42 1.36 -15.79 9.11
CA ASN A 42 0.54 -14.65 8.68
C ASN A 42 1.31 -13.32 8.80
N PRO A 43 2.11 -12.97 7.79
CA PRO A 43 3.02 -11.83 7.84
C PRO A 43 2.33 -10.49 7.59
N LEU A 44 1.23 -10.52 6.84
CA LEU A 44 0.42 -9.35 6.53
C LEU A 44 -0.49 -8.94 7.70
N ASP A 45 -0.70 -9.84 8.66
CA ASP A 45 -1.38 -9.55 9.94
C ASP A 45 -0.48 -8.77 10.90
N ASP A 46 0.84 -8.73 10.68
CA ASP A 46 1.72 -7.86 11.45
C ASP A 46 1.35 -6.40 11.13
N ASP A 47 1.05 -5.64 12.18
CA ASP A 47 0.76 -4.20 12.13
C ASP A 47 1.79 -3.42 11.29
N LYS A 48 3.03 -3.90 11.25
CA LYS A 48 4.15 -3.30 10.52
C LYS A 48 4.12 -3.50 9.01
N ASN A 49 3.29 -4.40 8.50
CA ASN A 49 3.13 -4.70 7.08
C ASN A 49 1.77 -4.22 6.51
N LYS A 50 0.89 -3.65 7.35
CA LYS A 50 -0.44 -3.15 6.97
C LYS A 50 -0.42 -2.11 5.84
N GLN A 51 0.68 -1.37 5.69
CA GLN A 51 0.81 -0.36 4.63
C GLN A 51 0.79 -0.97 3.22
N LEU A 52 1.18 -2.24 3.07
CA LEU A 52 1.04 -2.96 1.80
C LEU A 52 -0.44 -3.19 1.46
N ILE A 53 -1.24 -3.63 2.44
CA ILE A 53 -2.68 -3.82 2.27
C ILE A 53 -3.35 -2.48 1.93
N ILE A 54 -3.04 -1.43 2.70
CA ILE A 54 -3.61 -0.09 2.48
C ILE A 54 -3.28 0.43 1.07
N PHE A 55 -2.04 0.24 0.60
CA PHE A 55 -1.67 0.61 -0.76
C PHE A 55 -2.52 -0.12 -1.80
N MET A 56 -2.72 -1.43 -1.63
CA MET A 56 -3.57 -2.23 -2.52
C MET A 56 -5.04 -1.82 -2.44
N ASP A 57 -5.56 -1.46 -1.26
CA ASP A 57 -6.93 -0.97 -1.09
C ASP A 57 -7.14 0.36 -1.83
N ILE A 58 -6.16 1.27 -1.81
CA ILE A 58 -6.20 2.52 -2.56
C ILE A 58 -6.21 2.25 -4.07
N VAL A 59 -5.36 1.34 -4.55
CA VAL A 59 -5.33 0.92 -5.95
C VAL A 59 -6.68 0.29 -6.35
N ALA A 60 -7.25 -0.57 -5.52
CA ALA A 60 -8.53 -1.21 -5.76
C ALA A 60 -9.69 -0.21 -5.79
N PHE A 61 -9.65 0.82 -4.94
CA PHE A 61 -10.66 1.88 -4.90
C PHE A 61 -10.57 2.81 -6.11
N LEU A 62 -9.37 3.32 -6.43
CA LEU A 62 -9.19 4.35 -7.46
C LEU A 62 -9.09 3.78 -8.89
N LYS A 63 -8.73 2.51 -9.05
CA LYS A 63 -8.60 1.79 -10.33
C LYS A 63 -7.79 2.56 -11.39
N PRO A 64 -6.51 2.86 -11.13
CA PRO A 64 -5.68 3.56 -12.10
C PRO A 64 -5.36 2.69 -13.32
N LYS A 65 -4.92 3.32 -14.41
CA LYS A 65 -4.46 2.62 -15.62
C LYS A 65 -3.12 1.93 -15.40
N PHE A 66 -2.24 2.54 -14.59
CA PHE A 66 -0.91 2.01 -14.27
C PHE A 66 -0.60 2.10 -12.77
N VAL A 67 0.12 1.12 -12.27
CA VAL A 67 0.59 1.07 -10.88
C VAL A 67 2.09 0.78 -10.85
N LEU A 68 2.84 1.55 -10.09
CA LEU A 68 4.25 1.31 -9.79
C LEU A 68 4.43 1.14 -8.29
N MET A 69 4.76 -0.07 -7.85
CA MET A 69 5.08 -0.35 -6.46
C MET A 69 6.58 -0.58 -6.31
N GLU A 70 7.26 0.30 -5.61
CA GLU A 70 8.68 0.14 -5.25
C GLU A 70 8.80 -0.58 -3.90
N ASN A 71 9.77 -1.47 -3.75
CA ASN A 71 10.09 -2.07 -2.46
C ASN A 71 11.50 -2.66 -2.48
N VAL A 72 12.01 -3.00 -1.30
CA VAL A 72 13.29 -3.68 -1.16
C VAL A 72 13.22 -5.13 -1.66
N VAL A 73 14.33 -5.64 -2.22
CA VAL A 73 14.44 -6.99 -2.82
C VAL A 73 14.00 -8.12 -1.88
N ASP A 74 14.12 -7.91 -0.57
CA ASP A 74 13.70 -8.90 0.44
C ASP A 74 12.20 -9.23 0.38
N ILE A 75 11.35 -8.40 -0.25
CA ILE A 75 9.94 -8.72 -0.48
C ILE A 75 9.73 -9.95 -1.37
N VAL A 76 10.57 -10.17 -2.38
CA VAL A 76 10.46 -11.31 -3.30
C VAL A 76 10.90 -12.59 -2.59
N LYS A 77 12.00 -12.50 -1.84
CA LYS A 77 12.47 -13.60 -0.98
C LYS A 77 11.45 -13.96 0.11
N PHE A 78 10.60 -13.00 0.46
CA PHE A 78 9.55 -13.17 1.45
C PHE A 78 8.33 -13.90 0.89
N ALA A 79 7.96 -13.64 -0.36
CA ALA A 79 6.84 -14.26 -1.05
C ALA A 79 7.10 -15.73 -1.50
N GLY A 80 8.23 -16.31 -1.12
CA GLY A 80 8.59 -17.70 -1.44
C GLY A 80 9.66 -17.86 -2.52
N GLY A 81 10.06 -16.78 -3.19
CA GLY A 81 11.05 -16.84 -4.27
C GLY A 81 10.47 -17.40 -5.56
#